data_AF-A0A959B0P2-F1
#
_entry.id   AF-A0A959B0P2-F1
#
_cell.length_a   1.000
_cell.length_b   1.000
_cell.length_c   1.000
_cell.angle_alpha   90.00
_cell.angle_beta   90.00
_cell.angle_gamma   90.00
#
_symmetry.space_group_name_H-M   'P 1'
#
loop_
_entity.id
_entity.type
_entity.pdbx_description
1 polymer ?
#
loop_
_entity_poly.entity_id
_entity_poly.type
_entity_poly.pdbx_seq_one_letter_code
_entity_poly.pdbx_strand_id
1 'polypeptide(L)'
;FRQVDPTKLKGTLVGVPGLNAISIPMDRRRFPDEEDLNRLFPGKENGDESQQYAWRIFNKIVRHFDYHIDLHTASFGRINSLYVRSDIYNDTLMQMARLQDADIILHNEGKPSAGQVVAASRTLRAEAMLAGIHSITVEYGDPQVYQPEMIERGV
;
A
#
# COMPACT_ATOMS: atom_id res chain seq x y z
N PHE A 1 -5.36 -15.57 -2.46
CA PHE A 1 -4.32 -16.62 -2.22
C PHE A 1 -4.78 -18.06 -2.42
N ARG A 2 -5.93 -18.52 -1.90
CA ARG A 2 -6.35 -19.94 -1.99
C ARG A 2 -6.49 -20.48 -3.42
N GLN A 3 -6.69 -19.60 -4.40
CA GLN A 3 -6.83 -19.96 -5.82
C GLN A 3 -5.50 -19.97 -6.58
N VAL A 4 -4.39 -19.56 -5.96
CA VAL A 4 -3.06 -19.57 -6.60
C VAL A 4 -2.50 -20.99 -6.56
N ASP A 5 -2.15 -21.53 -7.72
CA ASP A 5 -1.43 -22.80 -7.87
C ASP A 5 0.08 -22.54 -7.91
N PRO A 6 0.83 -22.87 -6.84
CA PRO A 6 2.27 -22.59 -6.77
C PRO A 6 3.08 -23.33 -7.83
N THR A 7 2.57 -24.44 -8.37
CA THR A 7 3.28 -25.22 -9.41
C THR A 7 3.24 -24.53 -10.77
N LYS A 8 2.24 -23.68 -10.99
CA LYS A 8 2.05 -22.89 -12.21
C LYS A 8 2.63 -21.48 -12.10
N LEU A 9 2.81 -20.98 -10.88
CA LEU A 9 3.39 -19.67 -10.63
C LEU A 9 4.82 -19.58 -11.17
N LYS A 10 5.11 -18.53 -11.93
CA LYS A 10 6.47 -18.17 -12.37
C LYS A 10 6.87 -16.90 -11.63
N GLY A 11 7.74 -17.06 -10.63
CA GLY A 11 8.16 -15.97 -9.74
C GLY A 11 7.73 -16.22 -8.29
N THR A 12 7.59 -15.14 -7.53
CA THR A 12 7.25 -15.20 -6.10
C THR A 12 6.11 -14.26 -5.80
N LEU A 13 5.11 -14.74 -5.06
CA LEU A 13 3.99 -13.95 -4.58
C LEU A 13 4.08 -13.86 -3.05
N VAL A 14 4.19 -12.64 -2.53
CA VAL A 14 4.20 -12.36 -1.09
C VAL A 14 2.92 -11.65 -0.71
N GLY A 15 2.17 -12.23 0.23
CA GLY A 15 0.95 -11.65 0.78
C GLY A 15 1.12 -11.26 2.24
N VAL A 16 0.86 -9.99 2.56
CA VAL A 16 0.87 -9.49 3.94
C VAL A 16 -0.55 -9.02 4.30
N PRO A 17 -1.44 -9.93 4.73
CA PRO A 17 -2.77 -9.54 5.18
C PRO A 17 -2.65 -8.77 6.50
N GLY A 18 -2.89 -7.46 6.46
CA GLY A 18 -2.81 -6.61 7.64
C GLY A 18 -1.38 -6.21 8.01
N LEU A 19 -0.83 -5.25 7.26
CA LEU A 19 0.53 -4.75 7.47
C LEU A 19 0.73 -4.12 8.85
N ASN A 20 -0.28 -3.44 9.40
CA ASN A 20 -0.25 -2.95 10.77
C ASN A 20 -0.88 -3.97 11.74
N ALA A 21 -0.18 -5.10 11.94
CA ALA A 21 -0.69 -6.20 12.75
C ALA A 21 -0.96 -5.83 14.21
N ILE A 22 -0.36 -4.74 14.71
CA ILE A 22 -0.51 -4.26 16.09
C ILE A 22 -1.84 -3.49 16.25
N SER A 23 -2.17 -2.60 15.33
CA SER A 23 -3.36 -1.74 15.46
C SER A 23 -4.64 -2.34 14.91
N ILE A 24 -4.55 -3.32 13.99
CA ILE A 24 -5.72 -3.96 13.38
C ILE A 24 -6.66 -4.58 14.43
N PRO A 25 -6.18 -5.38 15.41
CA PRO A 25 -7.05 -5.94 16.46
C PRO A 25 -7.73 -4.88 17.34
N MET A 26 -7.23 -3.64 17.31
CA MET A 26 -7.76 -2.52 18.09
C MET A 26 -8.72 -1.63 17.28
N ASP A 27 -9.01 -1.98 16.01
CA ASP A 27 -9.75 -1.15 15.05
C ASP A 27 -9.16 0.27 14.91
N ARG A 28 -7.83 0.37 14.88
CA ARG A 28 -7.11 1.65 14.81
C ARG A 28 -6.30 1.77 13.53
N ARG A 29 -6.33 2.98 12.95
CA ARG A 29 -5.45 3.38 11.83
C ARG A 29 -4.00 3.58 12.29
N ARG A 30 -3.82 4.33 13.38
CA ARG A 30 -2.52 4.76 13.90
C ARG A 30 -1.89 3.64 14.72
N PHE A 31 -0.56 3.63 14.76
CA PHE A 31 0.23 2.76 15.63
C PHE A 31 0.03 3.16 17.11
N PRO A 32 0.37 2.33 18.12
CA PRO A 32 0.13 2.68 19.54
C PRO A 32 0.78 3.98 20.03
N ASP A 33 1.83 4.45 19.36
CA ASP A 33 2.48 5.74 19.60
C ASP A 33 1.82 6.91 18.83
N GLU A 34 0.61 6.69 18.31
CA GLU A 34 -0.21 7.64 17.53
C GLU A 34 0.37 8.04 16.16
N GLU A 35 1.43 7.38 15.70
CA GLU A 35 2.00 7.62 14.38
C GLU A 35 1.17 6.96 13.26
N ASP A 36 1.11 7.63 12.10
CA ASP A 36 0.59 7.02 10.87
C ASP A 36 1.75 6.33 10.15
N LEU A 37 1.79 4.99 10.16
CA LEU A 37 2.84 4.21 9.50
C LEU A 37 3.03 4.62 8.03
N ASN A 38 1.96 5.00 7.32
CA ASN A 38 2.04 5.43 5.93
C ASN A 38 2.58 6.87 5.77
N ARG A 39 3.20 7.41 6.82
CA ARG A 39 3.97 8.66 6.85
C ARG A 39 5.37 8.46 7.39
N LEU A 40 5.79 7.23 7.66
CA LEU A 40 7.06 6.92 8.31
C LEU A 40 8.07 6.21 7.43
N PHE A 41 7.73 5.79 6.21
CA PHE A 41 8.64 4.98 5.39
C PHE A 41 9.87 5.77 4.92
N PRO A 42 11.08 5.17 4.94
CA PRO A 42 11.39 3.76 5.23
C PRO A 42 11.58 3.44 6.71
N GLY A 43 11.25 4.34 7.64
CA GLY A 43 11.49 4.15 9.06
C GLY A 43 12.96 4.32 9.45
N LYS A 44 13.30 3.91 10.67
CA LYS A 44 14.67 3.95 11.20
C LYS A 44 14.95 2.67 12.01
N GLU A 45 16.10 2.03 11.77
CA GLU A 45 16.48 0.78 12.46
C GLU A 45 16.59 0.96 13.98
N ASN A 46 17.09 2.12 14.41
CA ASN A 46 17.25 2.49 15.82
C ASN A 46 16.33 3.68 16.19
N GLY A 47 15.15 3.77 15.55
CA GLY A 47 14.14 4.78 15.85
C GLY A 47 13.17 4.37 16.95
N ASP A 48 12.06 5.10 17.07
CA ASP A 48 10.94 4.73 17.95
C ASP A 48 10.18 3.50 17.41
N GLU A 49 9.24 2.96 18.18
CA GLU A 49 8.60 1.67 17.89
C GLU A 49 7.99 1.59 16.48
N SER A 50 7.18 2.57 16.08
CA SER A 50 6.59 2.66 14.74
C SER A 50 7.64 2.83 13.63
N GLN A 51 8.73 3.55 13.91
CA GLN A 51 9.83 3.75 12.95
C GLN A 51 10.63 2.46 12.74
N GLN A 52 10.90 1.70 13.80
CA GLN A 52 11.54 0.38 13.68
C GLN A 52 10.62 -0.60 12.95
N TYR A 53 9.31 -0.54 13.21
CA TYR A 53 8.31 -1.35 12.54
C TYR A 53 8.30 -1.08 11.03
N ALA A 54 8.14 0.20 10.63
CA ALA A 54 8.20 0.63 9.24
C ALA A 54 9.54 0.24 8.57
N TRP A 55 10.65 0.35 9.30
CA TRP A 55 11.98 -0.05 8.82
C TRP A 55 12.09 -1.53 8.52
N ARG A 56 11.58 -2.39 9.39
CA ARG A 56 11.58 -3.83 9.16
C ARG A 56 10.68 -4.20 7.98
N ILE A 57 9.48 -3.65 7.92
CA ILE A 57 8.56 -3.87 6.79
C ILE A 57 9.23 -3.49 5.47
N PHE A 58 9.83 -2.30 5.39
CA PHE A 58 10.43 -1.87 4.14
C PHE A 58 11.70 -2.65 3.81
N ASN A 59 12.69 -2.66 4.71
CA ASN A 59 14.02 -3.18 4.39
C ASN A 59 14.12 -4.71 4.40
N LYS A 60 13.21 -5.42 5.06
CA LYS A 60 13.23 -6.89 5.13
C LYS A 60 12.19 -7.55 4.23
N ILE A 61 11.19 -6.80 3.75
CA ILE A 61 10.10 -7.35 2.93
C ILE A 61 10.02 -6.60 1.60
N VAL A 62 9.54 -5.35 1.62
CA VAL A 62 9.16 -4.63 0.39
C VAL A 62 10.36 -4.37 -0.53
N ARG A 63 11.53 -4.07 0.02
CA ARG A 63 12.77 -3.76 -0.74
C ARG A 63 13.22 -4.87 -1.70
N HIS A 64 12.69 -6.08 -1.54
CA HIS A 64 13.03 -7.23 -2.37
C HIS A 64 12.04 -7.48 -3.51
N PHE A 65 11.04 -6.60 -3.70
CA PHE A 65 10.00 -6.80 -4.71
C PHE A 65 10.34 -6.11 -6.02
N ASP A 66 9.93 -6.71 -7.14
CA ASP A 66 9.91 -6.03 -8.45
C ASP A 66 8.62 -5.20 -8.64
N TYR A 67 7.51 -5.72 -8.08
CA TYR A 67 6.17 -5.13 -8.18
C TYR A 67 5.50 -5.09 -6.80
N HIS A 68 4.78 -4.01 -6.51
CA HIS A 68 4.11 -3.80 -5.22
C HIS A 68 2.70 -3.20 -5.40
N ILE A 69 1.70 -3.85 -4.81
CA ILE A 69 0.31 -3.39 -4.78
C ILE A 69 -0.05 -3.10 -3.31
N ASP A 70 -0.31 -1.83 -3.01
CA ASP A 70 -0.65 -1.35 -1.67
C ASP A 70 -2.17 -1.19 -1.54
N LEU A 71 -2.81 -2.01 -0.69
CA LEU A 71 -4.26 -2.08 -0.55
C LEU A 71 -4.76 -1.20 0.60
N HIS A 72 -5.63 -0.24 0.28
CA HIS A 72 -6.25 0.68 1.23
C HIS A 72 -7.78 0.64 1.10
N THR A 73 -8.46 1.19 2.09
CA THR A 73 -9.82 1.70 1.96
C THR A 73 -9.79 3.20 2.27
N ALA A 74 -10.87 3.92 2.01
CA ALA A 74 -10.92 5.35 2.30
C ALA A 74 -10.73 5.66 3.79
N SER A 75 -10.44 6.94 4.12
CA SER A 75 -10.36 7.35 5.52
C SER A 75 -11.74 7.42 6.17
N PHE A 76 -11.78 7.27 7.51
CA PHE A 76 -12.98 7.26 8.35
C PHE A 76 -14.10 8.22 7.90
N GLY A 77 -15.32 7.70 7.81
CA GLY A 77 -16.54 8.48 7.49
C GLY A 77 -16.71 8.86 6.03
N ARG A 78 -15.94 8.29 5.10
CA ARG A 78 -16.06 8.55 3.66
C ARG A 78 -16.83 7.45 2.94
N ILE A 79 -17.59 7.85 1.92
CA ILE A 79 -18.10 6.96 0.86
C ILE A 79 -17.13 7.06 -0.32
N ASN A 80 -16.78 5.94 -0.93
CA ASN A 80 -15.70 5.88 -1.90
C ASN A 80 -15.90 4.78 -2.97
N SER A 81 -15.34 5.00 -4.16
CA SER A 81 -15.35 4.03 -5.26
C SER A 81 -14.14 3.09 -5.21
N LEU A 82 -14.13 2.05 -6.05
CA LEU A 82 -12.90 1.30 -6.32
C LEU A 82 -12.03 2.11 -7.29
N TYR A 83 -10.85 2.56 -6.84
CA TYR A 83 -9.93 3.29 -7.73
C TYR A 83 -8.47 2.94 -7.48
N VAL A 84 -7.66 3.14 -8.52
CA VAL A 84 -6.21 2.96 -8.46
C VAL A 84 -5.50 4.30 -8.59
N ARG A 85 -4.53 4.56 -7.70
CA ARG A 85 -3.56 5.65 -7.90
C ARG A 85 -2.34 5.11 -8.62
N SER A 86 -2.07 5.66 -9.79
CA SER A 86 -0.96 5.24 -10.65
C SER A 86 -0.38 6.41 -11.44
N ASP A 87 0.89 6.32 -11.80
CA ASP A 87 1.46 7.24 -12.79
C ASP A 87 1.06 6.77 -14.19
N ILE A 88 0.03 7.41 -14.76
CA ILE A 88 -0.52 7.04 -16.07
C ILE A 88 0.46 7.26 -17.24
N TYR A 89 1.57 7.97 -17.03
CA TYR A 89 2.61 8.14 -18.06
C TYR A 89 3.67 7.03 -18.01
N ASN A 90 3.63 6.16 -17.00
CA ASN A 90 4.47 4.98 -16.93
C ASN A 90 3.69 3.76 -17.44
N ASP A 91 4.10 3.19 -18.57
CA ASP A 91 3.40 2.08 -19.22
C ASP A 91 3.22 0.86 -18.31
N THR A 92 4.25 0.51 -17.52
CA THR A 92 4.20 -0.61 -16.57
C THR A 92 3.17 -0.35 -15.47
N LEU A 93 3.20 0.83 -14.84
CA LEU A 93 2.26 1.19 -13.77
C LEU A 93 0.83 1.36 -14.31
N MET A 94 0.67 1.82 -15.55
CA MET A 94 -0.62 1.91 -16.21
C MET A 94 -1.18 0.51 -16.51
N GLN A 95 -0.33 -0.43 -16.95
CA GLN A 95 -0.74 -1.82 -17.14
C GLN A 95 -1.15 -2.46 -15.80
N MET A 96 -0.36 -2.27 -14.74
CA MET A 96 -0.72 -2.74 -13.40
C MET A 96 -2.08 -2.20 -12.94
N ALA A 97 -2.35 -0.91 -13.18
CA ALA A 97 -3.60 -0.27 -12.80
C ALA A 97 -4.80 -0.80 -13.60
N ARG A 98 -4.65 -0.98 -14.92
CA ARG A 98 -5.70 -1.55 -15.78
C ARG A 98 -6.07 -2.97 -15.39
N LEU A 99 -5.11 -3.76 -14.91
CA LEU A 99 -5.36 -5.13 -14.45
C LEU A 99 -6.20 -5.21 -13.17
N GLN A 100 -6.41 -4.09 -12.45
CA GLN A 100 -7.26 -4.06 -11.26
C GLN A 100 -8.75 -3.90 -11.58
N ASP A 101 -9.12 -3.59 -12.84
CA ASP A 101 -10.51 -3.37 -13.27
C ASP A 101 -11.31 -2.40 -12.37
N ALA A 102 -10.63 -1.34 -11.95
CA ALA A 102 -11.19 -0.31 -11.08
C ALA A 102 -12.06 0.70 -11.85
N ASP A 103 -12.99 1.34 -11.15
CA ASP A 103 -13.90 2.34 -11.74
C ASP A 103 -13.14 3.57 -12.24
N ILE A 104 -12.04 3.91 -11.56
CA ILE A 104 -11.24 5.10 -11.81
C ILE A 104 -9.75 4.76 -11.72
N ILE A 105 -8.97 5.25 -12.67
CA ILE A 105 -7.52 5.35 -12.57
C ILE A 105 -7.17 6.82 -12.34
N LEU A 106 -6.72 7.14 -11.13
CA LEU A 106 -6.32 8.49 -10.74
C LEU A 106 -4.82 8.70 -10.99
N HIS A 107 -4.49 9.66 -11.84
CA HIS A 107 -3.10 10.04 -12.08
C HIS A 107 -2.43 10.57 -10.80
N ASN A 108 -1.33 9.94 -10.43
CA ASN A 108 -0.46 10.38 -9.36
C ASN A 108 0.95 9.82 -9.56
N GLU A 109 1.93 10.71 -9.72
CA GLU A 109 3.35 10.37 -9.92
C GLU A 109 4.00 9.59 -8.76
N GLY A 110 3.28 9.35 -7.65
CA GLY A 110 3.79 8.62 -6.49
C GLY A 110 4.82 9.40 -5.67
N LYS A 111 4.97 10.70 -5.92
CA LYS A 111 5.82 11.58 -5.12
C LYS A 111 5.22 11.78 -3.71
N PRO A 112 6.05 11.85 -2.66
CA PRO A 112 5.57 12.13 -1.30
C PRO A 112 4.75 13.41 -1.25
N SER A 113 3.57 13.35 -0.61
CA SER A 113 2.69 14.51 -0.44
C SER A 113 3.14 15.45 0.68
N ALA A 114 4.14 15.05 1.48
CA ALA A 114 4.74 15.92 2.47
C ALA A 114 5.62 16.94 1.74
N GLY A 115 5.28 18.22 1.89
CA GLY A 115 6.04 19.33 1.31
C GLY A 115 7.53 19.23 1.63
N GLN A 116 8.32 20.01 0.90
CA GLN A 116 9.80 20.01 0.83
C GLN A 116 10.57 20.12 2.17
N VAL A 117 9.91 20.02 3.34
CA VAL A 117 10.43 20.39 4.65
C VAL A 117 10.64 19.19 5.60
N VAL A 118 10.20 17.96 5.30
CA VAL A 118 10.49 16.81 6.18
C VAL A 118 11.13 15.66 5.39
N ALA A 119 12.45 15.55 5.49
CA ALA A 119 13.29 14.58 4.76
C ALA A 119 12.97 13.08 5.01
N ALA A 120 11.99 12.75 5.86
CA ALA A 120 11.74 11.38 6.32
C ALA A 120 10.26 10.93 6.31
N SER A 121 9.33 11.71 5.76
CA SER A 121 7.91 11.32 5.76
C SER A 121 7.40 10.91 4.38
N ARG A 122 7.37 9.60 4.11
CA ARG A 122 6.87 9.04 2.85
C ARG A 122 5.84 7.95 3.08
N THR A 123 4.96 7.79 2.10
CA THR A 123 4.07 6.63 2.02
C THR A 123 4.86 5.40 1.62
N LEU A 124 4.32 4.20 1.87
CA LEU A 124 4.94 2.96 1.44
C LEU A 124 5.12 2.92 -0.08
N ARG A 125 4.09 3.31 -0.83
CA ARG A 125 4.17 3.43 -2.30
C ARG A 125 5.29 4.37 -2.75
N ALA A 126 5.40 5.56 -2.16
CA ALA A 126 6.41 6.52 -2.56
C ALA A 126 7.82 6.00 -2.28
N GLU A 127 8.04 5.36 -1.12
CA GLU A 127 9.33 4.76 -0.78
C GLU A 127 9.67 3.58 -1.70
N ALA A 128 8.70 2.72 -2.02
CA ALA A 128 8.89 1.64 -2.97
C ALA A 128 9.30 2.15 -4.36
N MET A 129 8.63 3.20 -4.86
CA MET A 129 8.97 3.82 -6.15
C MET A 129 10.37 4.44 -6.14
N LEU A 130 10.79 5.07 -5.05
CA LEU A 130 12.15 5.60 -4.90
C LEU A 130 13.22 4.49 -4.92
N ALA A 131 12.88 3.29 -4.45
CA ALA A 131 13.75 2.12 -4.51
C ALA A 131 13.71 1.40 -5.87
N GLY A 132 13.00 1.94 -6.87
CA GLY A 132 12.88 1.35 -8.21
C GLY A 132 11.82 0.27 -8.34
N ILE A 133 10.93 0.13 -7.35
CA ILE A 133 9.87 -0.89 -7.34
C ILE A 133 8.64 -0.33 -8.03
N HIS A 134 8.08 -1.07 -8.99
CA HIS A 134 6.84 -0.67 -9.65
C HIS A 134 5.67 -0.77 -8.67
N SER A 135 5.11 0.37 -8.25
CA SER A 135 4.09 0.40 -7.20
C SER A 135 2.85 1.23 -7.49
N ILE A 136 1.69 0.62 -7.23
CA ILE A 136 0.36 1.25 -7.28
C ILE A 136 -0.33 1.16 -5.92
N THR A 137 -1.28 2.06 -5.68
CA THR A 137 -2.19 1.98 -4.53
C THR A 137 -3.60 1.71 -5.04
N VAL A 138 -4.27 0.72 -4.46
CA VAL A 138 -5.68 0.40 -4.74
C VAL A 138 -6.51 0.79 -3.53
N GLU A 139 -7.62 1.49 -3.76
CA GLU A 139 -8.52 2.00 -2.72
C GLU A 139 -9.88 1.27 -2.86
N TYR A 140 -10.13 0.31 -1.97
CA TYR A 140 -11.31 -0.55 -1.93
C TYR A 140 -12.45 0.08 -1.14
N GLY A 141 -13.11 1.08 -1.72
CA GLY A 141 -14.36 1.60 -1.18
C GLY A 141 -14.24 2.19 0.24
N ASP A 142 -15.28 1.97 1.03
CA ASP A 142 -15.57 2.64 2.30
C ASP A 142 -14.76 2.01 3.45
N PRO A 143 -14.40 2.78 4.49
CA PRO A 143 -13.80 2.23 5.70
C PRO A 143 -14.84 1.55 6.59
N GLN A 144 -14.38 0.61 7.42
CA GLN A 144 -15.12 0.02 8.56
C GLN A 144 -16.39 -0.76 8.20
N VAL A 145 -16.62 -1.03 6.92
CA VAL A 145 -17.72 -1.87 6.46
C VAL A 145 -17.17 -2.94 5.53
N TYR A 146 -17.79 -4.12 5.56
CA TYR A 146 -17.58 -5.12 4.53
C TYR A 146 -18.54 -4.85 3.39
N GLN A 147 -18.00 -4.63 2.20
CA GLN A 147 -18.77 -4.43 0.97
C GLN A 147 -18.58 -5.67 0.09
N PRO A 148 -19.52 -6.64 0.07
CA PRO A 148 -19.35 -7.89 -0.67
C PRO A 148 -19.00 -7.70 -2.14
N GLU A 149 -19.63 -6.73 -2.80
CA GLU A 149 -19.33 -6.37 -4.19
C GLU A 149 -17.87 -5.92 -4.38
N MET A 150 -17.36 -5.06 -3.49
CA MET A 150 -15.96 -4.61 -3.55
C MET A 150 -14.98 -5.75 -3.26
N ILE A 151 -15.35 -6.66 -2.35
CA ILE A 151 -14.55 -7.84 -2.02
C ILE A 151 -14.50 -8.82 -3.20
N GLU A 152 -15.62 -9.02 -3.90
CA GLU A 152 -15.72 -9.88 -5.08
C GLU A 152 -14.94 -9.32 -6.27
N ARG A 153 -14.96 -8.00 -6.45
CA ARG A 153 -14.10 -7.30 -7.43
C ARG A 153 -12.62 -7.32 -7.04
N GLY A 154 -12.30 -7.69 -5.80
CA GLY A 154 -10.95 -7.82 -5.31
C GLY A 154 -10.21 -9.05 -5.84
N VAL A 155 -8.88 -9.06 -5.67
CA VAL A 155 -7.98 -10.13 -6.13
C VAL A 155 -7.89 -11.30 -5.14
#